data_AF-X1PAI9-F1
#
_entry.id   AF-X1PAI9-F1
#
_cell.length_a   1.000
_cell.length_b   1.000
_cell.length_c   1.000
_cell.angle_alpha   90.00
_cell.angle_beta   90.00
_cell.angle_gamma   90.00
#
_symmetry.space_group_name_H-M   'P 1'
#
loop_
_entity.id
_entity.type
_entity.pdbx_description
1 polymer ?
#
loop_
_entity_poly.entity_id
_entity_poly.type
_entity_poly.pdbx_seq_one_letter_code
_entity_poly.pdbx_strand_id
1 'polypeptide(L)'
;DAGPSAISCPSNIIYNPKDGYYYVMFYMVRKHRQDAGTGIMRTKTLDDPKSWRAWNGSDFTVQFINPYQNPDADPAEHTCQPVSQREILYMSNGLTFNTYFNKFILVGHAGSGYTMQDRGVPGFYYSLSDDLIHWTPRKLIMAIQFPPWVIPPAGGNPEDAPCLTYVSLIDPEDTSRNFEITGQRPYLYYVRVNQTYPRERQLVRIPIEFD
;
A
#
# COMPACT_ATOMS: atom_id res chain seq x y z
N ASP A 1 4.09 -10.48 23.67
CA ASP A 1 2.92 -9.81 23.07
C ASP A 1 3.29 -9.09 21.79
N ALA A 2 2.98 -9.70 20.66
CA ALA A 2 3.11 -9.05 19.36
C ALA A 2 1.97 -8.02 19.24
N GLY A 3 2.28 -6.82 18.75
CA GLY A 3 1.29 -5.75 18.52
C GLY A 3 0.12 -6.18 17.62
N PRO A 4 -0.84 -5.27 17.34
CA PRO A 4 -2.03 -5.59 16.56
C PRO A 4 -1.64 -6.24 15.23
N SER A 5 -1.97 -7.52 15.09
CA SER A 5 -1.72 -8.32 13.89
C SER A 5 -3.03 -8.37 13.11
N ALA A 6 -3.14 -7.56 12.06
CA ALA A 6 -4.35 -7.38 11.26
C ALA A 6 -4.02 -6.75 9.89
N ILE A 7 -5.06 -6.43 9.14
CA ILE A 7 -5.02 -5.55 7.96
C ILE A 7 -4.67 -4.13 8.42
N SER A 8 -3.75 -3.46 7.72
CA SER A 8 -3.32 -2.09 8.05
C SER A 8 -2.88 -1.31 6.80
N CYS A 9 -2.45 -0.06 7.00
CA CYS A 9 -1.88 0.81 5.95
C CYS A 9 -2.67 0.80 4.64
N PRO A 10 -3.97 1.15 4.65
CA PRO A 10 -4.75 1.19 3.43
C PRO A 10 -4.26 2.30 2.50
N SER A 11 -4.41 2.09 1.20
CA SER A 11 -4.30 3.14 0.20
C SER A 11 -5.48 4.11 0.32
N ASN A 12 -5.45 5.20 -0.45
CA ASN A 12 -6.68 5.90 -0.81
C ASN A 12 -7.62 4.97 -1.61
N ILE A 13 -8.90 5.35 -1.67
CA ILE A 13 -9.92 4.66 -2.47
C ILE A 13 -9.87 5.22 -3.90
N ILE A 14 -9.90 4.35 -4.91
CA ILE A 14 -9.93 4.75 -6.32
C ILE A 14 -11.11 4.14 -7.06
N TYR A 15 -11.71 4.87 -7.99
CA TYR A 15 -12.76 4.37 -8.87
C TYR A 15 -12.19 3.81 -10.17
N ASN A 16 -12.64 2.62 -10.57
CA ASN A 16 -12.34 2.04 -11.88
C ASN A 16 -13.58 2.18 -12.79
N PRO A 17 -13.54 3.04 -13.82
CA PRO A 17 -14.68 3.24 -14.72
C PRO A 17 -14.95 2.02 -15.61
N LYS A 18 -13.98 1.10 -15.78
CA LYS A 18 -14.17 -0.09 -16.64
C LYS A 18 -15.18 -1.08 -16.07
N ASP A 19 -15.26 -1.20 -14.74
CA ASP A 19 -16.15 -2.15 -14.06
C ASP A 19 -17.13 -1.48 -13.07
N GLY A 20 -16.95 -0.18 -12.82
CA GLY A 20 -17.80 0.62 -11.96
C GLY A 20 -17.63 0.34 -10.47
N TYR A 21 -16.47 -0.16 -10.05
CA TYR A 21 -16.15 -0.40 -8.64
C TYR A 21 -15.13 0.61 -8.09
N TYR A 22 -15.26 0.89 -6.80
CA TYR A 22 -14.25 1.53 -5.97
C TYR A 22 -13.35 0.46 -5.35
N TYR A 23 -12.05 0.71 -5.30
CA TYR A 23 -11.03 -0.21 -4.82
C TYR A 23 -10.18 0.41 -3.71
N VAL A 24 -9.73 -0.41 -2.77
CA VAL A 24 -8.71 -0.08 -1.78
C VAL A 24 -7.74 -1.24 -1.63
N MET A 25 -6.46 -0.93 -1.54
CA MET A 25 -5.40 -1.90 -1.26
C MET A 25 -4.91 -1.73 0.17
N PHE A 26 -4.44 -2.81 0.79
CA PHE A 26 -4.03 -2.78 2.19
C PHE A 26 -2.96 -3.81 2.49
N TYR A 27 -2.16 -3.53 3.52
CA TYR A 27 -1.12 -4.40 4.02
C TYR A 27 -1.72 -5.53 4.86
N MET A 28 -1.30 -6.76 4.61
CA MET A 28 -1.69 -7.95 5.36
C MET A 28 -0.48 -8.59 6.04
N VAL A 29 -0.57 -8.78 7.36
CA VAL A 29 0.38 -9.58 8.14
C VAL A 29 -0.03 -11.04 8.11
N ARG A 30 0.94 -11.95 7.94
CA ARG A 30 0.67 -13.38 8.08
C ARG A 30 0.23 -13.71 9.50
N LYS A 31 -0.98 -14.23 9.66
CA LYS A 31 -1.50 -14.67 10.95
C LYS A 31 -2.55 -15.77 10.76
N HIS A 32 -2.38 -16.88 11.46
CA HIS A 32 -3.27 -18.04 11.34
C HIS A 32 -3.45 -18.47 9.88
N ARG A 33 -4.66 -18.31 9.31
CA ARG A 33 -5.01 -18.64 7.92
C ARG A 33 -4.77 -17.49 6.94
N GLN A 34 -4.58 -16.26 7.43
CA GLN A 34 -4.32 -15.10 6.59
C GLN A 34 -2.85 -15.10 6.16
N ASP A 35 -2.61 -15.13 4.85
CA ASP A 35 -1.28 -14.94 4.30
C ASP A 35 -0.86 -13.47 4.30
N ALA A 36 0.46 -13.27 4.26
CA ALA A 36 1.08 -11.95 4.21
C ALA A 36 1.10 -11.41 2.77
N GLY A 37 0.98 -10.09 2.62
CA GLY A 37 1.12 -9.43 1.33
C GLY A 37 0.25 -8.19 1.18
N THR A 38 0.02 -7.78 -0.06
CA THR A 38 -0.96 -6.74 -0.39
C THR A 38 -2.31 -7.37 -0.69
N GLY A 39 -3.32 -7.02 0.10
CA GLY A 39 -4.71 -7.38 -0.14
C GLY A 39 -5.45 -6.28 -0.90
N ILE A 40 -6.59 -6.63 -1.48
CA ILE A 40 -7.46 -5.69 -2.20
C ILE A 40 -8.92 -6.03 -1.93
N MET A 41 -9.75 -5.00 -1.83
CA MET A 41 -11.20 -5.13 -1.77
C MET A 41 -11.88 -4.04 -2.57
N ARG A 42 -13.13 -4.30 -2.96
CA ARG A 42 -13.91 -3.40 -3.80
C ARG A 42 -15.36 -3.27 -3.36
N THR A 43 -16.00 -2.18 -3.76
CA THR A 43 -17.44 -1.93 -3.58
C THR A 43 -18.01 -1.07 -4.72
N LYS A 44 -19.33 -1.13 -4.93
CA LYS A 44 -20.06 -0.13 -5.72
C LYS A 44 -20.68 0.99 -4.86
N THR A 45 -20.75 0.80 -3.54
CA THR A 45 -21.60 1.57 -2.62
C THR A 45 -20.77 2.00 -1.41
N LEU A 46 -20.18 3.19 -1.49
CA LEU A 46 -19.27 3.70 -0.44
C LEU A 46 -19.97 3.96 0.90
N ASP A 47 -21.27 4.21 0.88
CA ASP A 47 -22.12 4.47 2.06
C ASP A 47 -22.60 3.19 2.75
N ASP A 48 -22.42 2.01 2.14
CA ASP A 48 -22.69 0.72 2.77
C ASP A 48 -21.38 -0.01 3.15
N PRO A 49 -20.95 0.01 4.42
CA PRO A 49 -19.73 -0.67 4.84
C PRO A 49 -19.80 -2.20 4.67
N LYS A 50 -20.99 -2.81 4.56
CA LYS A 50 -21.16 -4.26 4.36
C LYS A 50 -21.05 -4.69 2.90
N SER A 51 -21.01 -3.73 1.97
CA SER A 51 -20.96 -3.99 0.52
C SER A 51 -19.57 -4.38 0.02
N TRP A 52 -18.53 -4.13 0.81
CA TRP A 52 -17.16 -4.43 0.42
C TRP A 52 -16.92 -5.93 0.27
N ARG A 53 -16.22 -6.31 -0.79
CA ARG A 53 -15.79 -7.67 -1.06
C ARG A 53 -14.29 -7.70 -1.31
N ALA A 54 -13.58 -8.55 -0.59
CA ALA A 54 -12.14 -8.77 -0.74
C ALA A 54 -11.85 -9.90 -1.74
N TRP A 55 -10.63 -9.92 -2.24
CA TRP A 55 -10.16 -10.88 -3.23
C TRP A 55 -9.93 -12.27 -2.63
N ASN A 56 -10.49 -13.31 -3.25
CA ASN A 56 -10.29 -14.72 -2.83
C ASN A 56 -9.18 -15.46 -3.61
N GLY A 57 -8.49 -14.79 -4.55
CA GLY A 57 -7.54 -15.42 -5.46
C GLY A 57 -8.03 -15.54 -6.90
N SER A 58 -9.34 -15.40 -7.14
CA SER A 58 -9.98 -15.53 -8.46
C SER A 58 -11.09 -14.50 -8.70
N ASP A 59 -11.80 -14.09 -7.65
CA ASP A 59 -12.86 -13.10 -7.70
C ASP A 59 -12.99 -12.33 -6.37
N PHE A 60 -13.95 -11.41 -6.33
CA PHE A 60 -14.25 -10.59 -5.16
C PHE A 60 -15.51 -11.10 -4.44
N THR A 61 -15.36 -12.21 -3.73
CA THR A 61 -16.44 -12.86 -2.97
C THR A 61 -16.22 -12.84 -1.46
N VAL A 62 -15.01 -12.56 -0.98
CA VAL A 62 -14.70 -12.58 0.46
C VAL A 62 -15.42 -11.44 1.17
N GLN A 63 -16.18 -11.76 2.21
CA GLN A 63 -16.75 -10.78 3.11
C GLN A 63 -16.08 -10.89 4.47
N PHE A 64 -15.56 -9.79 5.02
CA PHE A 64 -15.12 -9.77 6.40
C PHE A 64 -16.33 -9.69 7.34
N ILE A 65 -16.37 -10.57 8.34
CA ILE A 65 -17.46 -10.68 9.29
C ILE A 65 -16.98 -10.41 10.72
N ASN A 66 -17.90 -10.12 11.62
CA ASN A 66 -17.58 -10.01 13.04
C ASN A 66 -17.49 -11.42 13.65
N PRO A 67 -16.30 -11.90 14.04
CA PRO A 67 -16.14 -13.28 14.52
C PRO A 67 -16.81 -13.49 15.89
N TYR A 68 -17.02 -12.44 16.68
CA TYR A 68 -17.69 -12.53 17.98
C TYR A 68 -19.21 -12.71 17.85
N GLN A 69 -19.77 -12.30 16.71
CA GLN A 69 -21.19 -12.48 16.39
C GLN A 69 -21.45 -13.74 15.54
N ASN A 70 -20.39 -14.36 15.01
CA ASN A 70 -20.45 -15.51 14.11
C ASN A 70 -19.39 -16.55 14.53
N PRO A 71 -19.49 -17.13 15.74
CA PRO A 71 -18.44 -17.99 16.28
C PRO A 71 -18.25 -19.31 15.51
N ASP A 72 -19.28 -19.75 14.76
CA ASP A 72 -19.27 -21.02 14.03
C ASP A 72 -18.85 -20.88 12.55
N ALA A 73 -18.59 -19.65 12.08
CA ALA A 73 -18.17 -19.42 10.69
C ALA A 73 -16.73 -19.92 10.47
N ASP A 74 -16.46 -20.56 9.33
CA ASP A 74 -15.10 -21.01 9.00
C ASP A 74 -14.20 -19.80 8.70
N PRO A 75 -13.15 -19.52 9.50
CA PRO A 75 -12.26 -18.39 9.25
C PRO A 75 -11.62 -18.41 7.86
N ALA A 76 -11.45 -19.59 7.24
CA ALA A 76 -10.85 -19.71 5.92
C ALA A 76 -11.65 -18.98 4.82
N GLU A 77 -12.98 -18.96 4.91
CA GLU A 77 -13.89 -18.31 3.96
C GLU A 77 -13.87 -16.78 4.07
N HIS A 78 -13.22 -16.25 5.10
CA HIS A 78 -13.15 -14.82 5.41
C HIS A 78 -11.71 -14.27 5.32
N THR A 79 -10.82 -14.94 4.59
CA THR A 79 -9.44 -14.50 4.34
C THR A 79 -9.26 -13.88 2.96
N CYS A 80 -8.48 -12.80 2.88
CA CYS A 80 -8.14 -12.18 1.59
C CYS A 80 -6.86 -12.81 1.04
N GLN A 81 -6.85 -13.19 -0.23
CA GLN A 81 -5.63 -13.65 -0.88
C GLN A 81 -4.79 -12.45 -1.34
N PRO A 82 -3.44 -12.55 -1.29
CA PRO A 82 -2.58 -11.48 -1.78
C PRO A 82 -2.60 -11.38 -3.30
N VAL A 83 -2.48 -10.16 -3.83
CA VAL A 83 -2.35 -9.92 -5.28
C VAL A 83 -0.89 -9.67 -5.66
N SER A 84 -0.45 -10.28 -6.76
CA SER A 84 0.90 -10.08 -7.36
C SER A 84 2.04 -10.10 -6.33
N GLN A 85 2.03 -11.11 -5.44
CA GLN A 85 2.89 -11.19 -4.26
C GLN A 85 4.38 -11.02 -4.58
N ARG A 86 4.85 -11.51 -5.74
CA ARG A 86 6.26 -11.42 -6.12
C ARG A 86 6.64 -10.02 -6.60
N GLU A 87 5.70 -9.35 -7.25
CA GLU A 87 5.90 -8.09 -7.96
C GLU A 87 5.83 -6.91 -6.99
N ILE A 88 4.80 -6.87 -6.13
CA ILE A 88 4.52 -5.74 -5.24
C ILE A 88 4.71 -6.03 -3.74
N LEU A 89 4.86 -7.30 -3.35
CA LEU A 89 5.06 -7.75 -1.97
C LEU A 89 4.03 -7.18 -0.99
N TYR A 90 4.38 -6.08 -0.32
CA TYR A 90 3.65 -5.43 0.76
C TYR A 90 3.29 -3.97 0.45
N MET A 91 3.55 -3.51 -0.78
CA MET A 91 3.24 -2.14 -1.18
C MET A 91 1.73 -1.91 -1.11
N SER A 92 1.29 -0.90 -0.35
CA SER A 92 -0.14 -0.56 -0.21
C SER A 92 -0.40 0.92 0.06
N ASN A 93 0.62 1.78 0.00
CA ASN A 93 0.55 3.12 0.61
C ASN A 93 -0.26 4.14 -0.20
N GLY A 94 -0.05 4.22 -1.51
CA GLY A 94 -0.74 5.19 -2.36
C GLY A 94 -1.13 4.58 -3.70
N LEU A 95 -2.35 4.84 -4.15
CA LEU A 95 -2.92 4.23 -5.35
C LEU A 95 -3.58 5.32 -6.20
N THR A 96 -3.05 5.59 -7.38
CA THR A 96 -3.62 6.58 -8.31
C THR A 96 -3.78 5.98 -9.70
N PHE A 97 -4.57 6.61 -10.55
CA PHE A 97 -4.57 6.35 -11.98
C PHE A 97 -3.59 7.31 -12.65
N ASN A 98 -2.59 6.78 -13.33
CA ASN A 98 -1.59 7.57 -14.01
C ASN A 98 -1.94 7.77 -15.49
N THR A 99 -2.11 9.02 -15.92
CA THR A 99 -2.52 9.38 -17.28
C THR A 99 -1.41 9.26 -18.31
N TYR A 100 -0.14 9.36 -17.90
CA TYR A 100 1.01 9.15 -18.78
C TYR A 100 1.15 7.67 -19.17
N PHE A 101 1.08 6.78 -18.19
CA PHE A 101 1.11 5.33 -18.43
C PHE A 101 -0.23 4.75 -18.89
N ASN A 102 -1.33 5.48 -18.69
CA ASN A 102 -2.70 5.00 -18.83
C ASN A 102 -2.97 3.72 -18.01
N LYS A 103 -2.48 3.70 -16.77
CA LYS A 103 -2.48 2.55 -15.85
C LYS A 103 -2.69 3.00 -14.41
N PHE A 104 -3.19 2.10 -13.57
CA PHE A 104 -3.11 2.28 -12.12
C PHE A 104 -1.64 2.22 -11.69
N ILE A 105 -1.25 3.10 -10.79
CA ILE A 105 0.08 3.14 -10.18
C ILE A 105 -0.05 3.00 -8.66
N LEU A 106 0.67 2.03 -8.12
CA LEU A 106 0.77 1.76 -6.69
C LEU A 106 2.16 2.16 -6.22
N VAL A 107 2.22 2.95 -5.15
CA VAL A 107 3.47 3.28 -4.46
C VAL A 107 3.54 2.70 -3.06
N GLY A 108 4.75 2.34 -2.63
CA GLY A 108 5.00 1.79 -1.32
C GLY A 108 6.48 1.52 -1.07
N HIS A 109 6.77 1.00 0.12
CA HIS A 109 8.12 0.58 0.46
C HIS A 109 8.45 -0.80 -0.10
N ALA A 110 9.71 -0.98 -0.50
CA ALA A 110 10.31 -2.28 -0.76
C ALA A 110 11.84 -2.23 -0.60
N GLY A 111 12.50 -3.37 -0.80
CA GLY A 111 13.95 -3.51 -0.84
C GLY A 111 14.61 -3.61 0.54
N SER A 112 13.84 -3.87 1.60
CA SER A 112 14.36 -3.88 2.98
C SER A 112 15.09 -5.15 3.39
N GLY A 113 14.97 -6.21 2.61
CA GLY A 113 15.47 -7.54 2.98
C GLY A 113 14.65 -8.25 4.07
N TYR A 114 13.45 -7.74 4.42
CA TYR A 114 12.55 -8.39 5.40
C TYR A 114 12.18 -9.82 4.98
N THR A 115 12.10 -10.08 3.67
CA THR A 115 11.97 -11.42 3.10
C THR A 115 13.09 -11.67 2.08
N MET A 116 13.31 -12.93 1.70
CA MET A 116 14.26 -13.25 0.62
C MET A 116 13.88 -12.59 -0.71
N GLN A 117 12.58 -12.40 -0.95
CA GLN A 117 12.01 -11.77 -2.13
C GLN A 117 12.06 -10.23 -2.08
N ASP A 118 12.28 -9.66 -0.89
CA ASP A 118 12.42 -8.21 -0.66
C ASP A 118 13.88 -7.74 -0.61
N ARG A 119 14.83 -8.55 -1.09
CA ARG A 119 16.24 -8.14 -1.19
C ARG A 119 16.39 -7.15 -2.34
N GLY A 120 16.86 -5.94 -2.05
CA GLY A 120 17.03 -4.86 -3.02
C GLY A 120 17.62 -3.62 -2.37
N VAL A 121 17.47 -2.48 -3.05
CA VAL A 121 17.79 -1.16 -2.48
C VAL A 121 16.59 -0.73 -1.62
N PRO A 122 16.72 -0.50 -0.31
CA PRO A 122 15.61 0.00 0.48
C PRO A 122 15.12 1.33 -0.13
N GLY A 123 13.81 1.47 -0.33
CA GLY A 123 13.32 2.66 -1.01
C GLY A 123 11.81 2.75 -1.12
N PHE A 124 11.38 3.86 -1.73
CA PHE A 124 10.05 3.99 -2.32
C PHE A 124 10.05 3.45 -3.73
N TYR A 125 9.07 2.64 -4.05
CA TYR A 125 8.90 1.97 -5.32
C TYR A 125 7.52 2.30 -5.92
N TYR A 126 7.39 2.15 -7.23
CA TYR A 126 6.11 2.09 -7.92
C TYR A 126 5.91 0.77 -8.67
N SER A 127 4.65 0.40 -8.90
CA SER A 127 4.27 -0.67 -9.83
C SER A 127 3.02 -0.26 -10.60
N LEU A 128 2.84 -0.81 -11.81
CA LEU A 128 1.75 -0.47 -12.72
C LEU A 128 0.78 -1.65 -12.88
N SER A 129 -0.50 -1.36 -13.07
CA SER A 129 -1.54 -2.35 -13.34
C SER A 129 -2.63 -1.81 -14.27
N ASP A 130 -3.19 -2.69 -15.10
CA ASP A 130 -4.37 -2.38 -15.94
C ASP A 130 -5.70 -2.65 -15.23
N ASP A 131 -5.68 -3.49 -14.18
CA ASP A 131 -6.87 -4.12 -13.59
C ASP A 131 -6.86 -4.21 -12.06
N LEU A 132 -5.83 -3.66 -11.40
CA LEU A 132 -5.60 -3.66 -9.95
C LEU A 132 -5.30 -5.03 -9.32
N ILE A 133 -5.26 -6.11 -10.12
CA ILE A 133 -4.97 -7.48 -9.68
C ILE A 133 -3.57 -7.90 -10.13
N HIS A 134 -3.25 -7.65 -11.39
CA HIS A 134 -1.98 -8.03 -12.02
C HIS A 134 -1.07 -6.82 -12.09
N TRP A 135 0.06 -6.90 -11.40
CA TRP A 135 1.00 -5.79 -11.26
C TRP A 135 2.32 -6.10 -11.93
N THR A 136 2.96 -5.08 -12.50
CA THR A 136 4.31 -5.21 -13.04
C THR A 136 5.34 -5.38 -11.91
N PRO A 137 6.54 -5.91 -12.17
CA PRO A 137 7.63 -5.82 -11.22
C PRO A 137 7.87 -4.37 -10.77
N ARG A 138 7.99 -4.17 -9.45
CA ARG A 138 8.20 -2.85 -8.85
C ARG A 138 9.50 -2.18 -9.32
N LYS A 139 9.45 -0.86 -9.53
CA LYS A 139 10.57 -0.01 -9.96
C LYS A 139 10.90 1.04 -8.89
N LEU A 140 12.18 1.26 -8.63
CA LEU A 140 12.64 2.21 -7.60
C LEU A 140 12.35 3.65 -8.04
N ILE A 141 11.73 4.45 -7.16
CA ILE A 141 11.60 5.90 -7.30
C ILE A 141 12.75 6.60 -6.57
N MET A 142 12.95 6.23 -5.30
CA MET A 142 13.88 6.89 -4.41
C MET A 142 14.46 5.90 -3.41
N ALA A 143 15.79 5.82 -3.34
CA ALA A 143 16.48 5.06 -2.32
C ALA A 143 16.36 5.75 -0.95
N ILE A 144 16.26 4.95 0.11
CA ILE A 144 16.27 5.40 1.50
C ILE A 144 17.34 4.62 2.26
N GLN A 145 17.93 5.25 3.28
CA GLN A 145 19.01 4.60 4.04
C GLN A 145 18.49 3.48 4.94
N PHE A 146 17.38 3.72 5.62
CA PHE A 146 16.73 2.74 6.50
C PHE A 146 15.21 2.71 6.26
N PRO A 147 14.61 1.53 6.09
CA PRO A 147 13.16 1.39 6.06
C PRO A 147 12.56 1.63 7.46
N PRO A 148 11.27 1.99 7.55
CA PRO A 148 10.65 2.44 8.80
C PRO A 148 10.61 1.40 9.93
N TRP A 149 10.84 0.13 9.63
CA TRP A 149 10.86 -1.00 10.58
C TRP A 149 12.28 -1.43 11.00
N VAL A 150 13.33 -0.79 10.49
CA VAL A 150 14.71 -1.08 10.89
C VAL A 150 15.16 -0.04 11.92
N ILE A 151 15.61 -0.53 13.08
CA ILE A 151 16.26 0.29 14.10
C ILE A 151 17.71 0.52 13.65
N PRO A 152 18.19 1.77 13.56
CA PRO A 152 19.58 2.06 13.25
C PRO A 152 20.52 1.43 14.27
N PRO A 153 21.78 1.13 13.90
CA PRO A 153 22.77 0.63 14.84
C PRO A 153 22.90 1.53 16.07
N ALA A 154 23.01 0.92 17.25
CA ALA A 154 23.22 1.65 18.49
C ALA A 154 24.50 2.51 18.40
N GLY A 155 24.37 3.82 18.64
CA GLY A 155 25.48 4.78 18.62
C GLY A 155 25.49 5.76 17.44
N GLY A 156 24.56 5.64 16.47
CA GLY A 156 24.35 6.67 15.44
C GLY A 156 23.49 7.83 15.94
N ASN A 157 23.70 9.05 15.41
CA ASN A 157 22.78 10.16 15.65
C ASN A 157 21.44 9.83 14.95
N PRO A 158 20.30 9.78 15.66
CA PRO A 158 19.02 9.44 15.04
C PRO A 158 18.52 10.48 14.02
N GLU A 159 19.09 11.69 14.00
CA GLU A 159 18.87 12.67 12.93
C GLU A 159 19.47 12.23 11.57
N ASP A 160 20.52 11.40 11.62
CA ASP A 160 21.22 10.87 10.44
C ASP A 160 20.50 9.64 9.86
N ALA A 161 19.44 9.15 10.50
CA ALA A 161 18.68 7.98 10.08
C ALA A 161 17.16 8.20 10.20
N PRO A 162 16.59 9.24 9.55
CA PRO A 162 15.17 9.51 9.67
C PRO A 162 14.34 8.38 9.06
N CYS A 163 13.24 8.05 9.73
CA CYS A 163 12.26 7.09 9.25
C CYS A 163 11.37 7.79 8.20
N LEU A 164 11.46 7.35 6.94
CA LEU A 164 10.61 7.85 5.86
C LEU A 164 9.41 6.91 5.70
N THR A 165 8.19 7.45 5.66
CA THR A 165 6.97 6.64 5.63
C THR A 165 5.80 7.40 4.97
N TYR A 166 4.64 6.75 4.85
CA TYR A 166 3.41 7.32 4.29
C TYR A 166 3.59 7.92 2.89
N VAL A 167 4.27 7.17 2.01
CA VAL A 167 4.51 7.61 0.63
C VAL A 167 3.21 7.70 -0.16
N SER A 168 3.04 8.77 -0.92
CA SER A 168 1.93 8.97 -1.85
C SER A 168 2.39 9.78 -3.06
N LEU A 169 1.66 9.64 -4.17
CA LEU A 169 1.80 10.51 -5.33
C LEU A 169 0.63 11.47 -5.35
N ILE A 170 0.90 12.76 -5.53
CA ILE A 170 -0.14 13.77 -5.68
C ILE A 170 0.28 14.67 -6.85
N ASP A 171 -0.63 14.85 -7.79
CA ASP A 171 -0.48 15.80 -8.89
C ASP A 171 -1.28 17.07 -8.56
N PRO A 172 -0.66 18.26 -8.50
CA PRO A 172 -1.36 19.51 -8.23
C PRO A 172 -2.45 19.85 -9.26
N GLU A 173 -2.36 19.30 -10.47
CA GLU A 173 -3.35 19.51 -11.53
C GLU A 173 -4.56 18.58 -11.40
N ASP A 174 -4.54 17.63 -10.46
CA ASP A 174 -5.70 16.75 -10.23
C ASP A 174 -6.83 17.49 -9.50
N THR A 175 -7.99 17.54 -10.16
CA THR A 175 -9.22 18.12 -9.62
C THR A 175 -10.17 17.08 -9.02
N SER A 176 -9.77 15.80 -8.99
CA SER A 176 -10.55 14.73 -8.37
C SER A 176 -10.66 14.95 -6.86
N ARG A 177 -11.70 14.37 -6.25
CA ARG A 177 -11.98 14.60 -4.83
C ARG A 177 -10.90 14.03 -3.90
N ASN A 178 -10.25 12.92 -4.29
CA ASN A 178 -9.25 12.27 -3.44
C ASN A 178 -7.83 12.35 -4.00
N PHE A 179 -7.56 13.22 -4.97
CA PHE A 179 -6.24 13.31 -5.63
C PHE A 179 -5.77 11.97 -6.21
N GLU A 180 -6.70 11.25 -6.84
CA GLU A 180 -6.52 9.88 -7.32
C GLU A 180 -6.05 9.79 -8.79
N ILE A 181 -5.74 10.92 -9.44
CA ILE A 181 -5.23 11.00 -10.81
C ILE A 181 -3.84 11.65 -10.78
N THR A 182 -2.87 11.04 -11.46
CA THR A 182 -1.51 11.58 -11.58
C THR A 182 -1.04 11.62 -13.04
N GLY A 183 -0.19 12.58 -13.38
CA GLY A 183 0.46 12.68 -14.69
C GLY A 183 1.88 12.10 -14.72
N GLN A 184 2.66 12.53 -15.71
CA GLN A 184 4.08 12.16 -15.82
C GLN A 184 4.95 12.80 -14.73
N ARG A 185 4.56 13.98 -14.23
CA ARG A 185 5.36 14.81 -13.31
C ARG A 185 4.66 15.10 -11.97
N PRO A 186 4.21 14.07 -11.22
CA PRO A 186 3.59 14.30 -9.94
C PRO A 186 4.64 14.68 -8.89
N TYR A 187 4.17 15.07 -7.70
CA TYR A 187 5.03 15.14 -6.52
C TYR A 187 4.96 13.83 -5.73
N LEU A 188 6.13 13.37 -5.29
CA LEU A 188 6.26 12.32 -4.29
C LEU A 188 6.15 12.96 -2.90
N TYR A 189 5.08 12.65 -2.18
CA TYR A 189 4.89 13.06 -0.79
C TYR A 189 5.26 11.93 0.15
N TYR A 190 5.90 12.27 1.27
CA TYR A 190 6.20 11.33 2.34
C TYR A 190 6.40 12.07 3.66
N VAL A 191 6.31 11.34 4.77
CA VAL A 191 6.57 11.87 6.10
C VAL A 191 7.96 11.44 6.53
N ARG A 192 8.76 12.43 6.93
CA ARG A 192 10.03 12.24 7.64
C ARG A 192 9.74 12.27 9.14
N VAL A 193 10.09 11.18 9.83
CA VAL A 193 9.94 11.03 11.27
C VAL A 193 11.32 10.98 11.91
N ASN A 194 11.55 11.87 12.89
CA ASN A 194 12.73 11.80 13.74
C ASN A 194 12.60 10.58 14.67
N GLN A 195 13.59 9.69 14.66
CA GLN A 195 13.50 8.48 15.49
C GLN A 195 13.68 8.75 17.00
N THR A 196 14.40 9.82 17.39
CA THR A 196 14.46 10.29 18.79
C THR A 196 13.16 10.94 19.23
N TYR A 197 12.55 11.72 18.34
CA TYR A 197 11.35 12.50 18.60
C TYR A 197 10.23 12.09 17.63
N PRO A 198 9.61 10.90 17.80
CA PRO A 198 8.66 10.34 16.83
C PRO A 198 7.36 11.14 16.66
N ARG A 199 7.14 12.14 17.53
CA ARG A 199 6.04 13.11 17.43
C ARG A 199 6.36 14.24 16.44
N GLU A 200 7.63 14.49 16.17
CA GLU A 200 8.08 15.44 15.15
C GLU A 200 7.97 14.77 13.78
N ARG A 201 6.92 15.13 13.06
CA ARG A 201 6.61 14.64 11.73
C ARG A 201 6.69 15.80 10.75
N GLN A 202 7.55 15.65 9.75
CA GLN A 202 7.71 16.63 8.69
C GLN A 202 7.11 16.06 7.40
N LEU A 203 6.13 16.74 6.82
CA LEU A 203 5.66 16.43 5.48
C LEU A 203 6.68 16.95 4.48
N VAL A 204 7.17 16.06 3.62
CA VAL A 204 8.12 16.39 2.56
C VAL A 204 7.46 16.11 1.22
N ARG A 205 7.74 16.96 0.23
CA ARG A 205 7.40 16.70 -1.17
C ARG A 205 8.60 16.98 -2.06
N ILE A 206 8.81 16.12 -3.05
CA ILE A 206 9.81 16.33 -4.10
C ILE A 206 9.15 16.13 -5.47
N PRO A 207 9.47 16.93 -6.49
CA PRO A 207 9.01 16.67 -7.84
C PRO A 207 9.69 15.39 -8.36
N ILE A 208 8.95 14.56 -9.06
CA ILE A 208 9.49 13.40 -9.79
C ILE A 208 9.02 13.46 -11.24
N GLU A 209 9.67 12.69 -12.10
CA GLU A 209 9.26 12.47 -13.49
C GLU A 209 9.36 10.98 -13.79
N PHE A 210 8.33 10.46 -14.46
CA PHE A 210 8.34 9.09 -14.96
C PHE A 210 8.88 9.02 -16.39
N ASP A 211 9.81 8.09 -16.62
CA ASP A 211 10.35 7.72 -17.93
C ASP A 211 9.48 6.67 -18.64
#